data_AF-A0A0J9BYS8-F1
#
_entry.id   AF-A0A0J9BYS8-F1
#
_cell.length_a   1.000
_cell.length_b   1.000
_cell.length_c   1.000
_cell.angle_alpha   90.00
_cell.angle_beta   90.00
_cell.angle_gamma   90.00
#
_symmetry.space_group_name_H-M   'P 1'
#
loop_
_entity.id
_entity.type
_entity.pdbx_description
1 polymer ?
#
loop_
_entity_poly.entity_id
_entity_poly.type
_entity_poly.pdbx_seq_one_letter_code
_entity_poly.pdbx_strand_id
1 'polypeptide(L)' 'MIQMIRYLVKKRICLFCIVLLAMFLILLRRFFSLQILNGAYYRQAFQSQVEREEIYHGSRGNIYDRNGNQLAYNDLPIL' A
#
# COMPACT_ATOMS: atom_id res chain seq x y z
N MET A 1 -0.90 12.54 44.96
CA MET A 1 -0.81 12.16 43.52
C MET A 1 0.48 12.66 42.86
N ILE A 2 0.77 13.97 42.90
CA ILE A 2 1.95 14.58 42.27
C ILE A 2 3.30 14.02 42.79
N GLN A 3 3.39 13.71 44.09
CA GLN A 3 4.62 13.14 44.67
C GLN A 3 4.96 11.75 44.13
N MET A 4 3.95 10.93 43.82
CA MET A 4 4.11 9.58 43.28
C MET A 4 4.69 9.62 41.86
N ILE A 5 4.19 10.55 41.04
CA ILE A 5 4.71 10.82 39.69
C ILE A 5 6.18 11.24 39.78
N ARG A 6 6.52 12.10 40.73
CA ARG A 6 7.90 12.57 40.94
C ARG A 6 8.85 11.45 41.38
N TYR A 7 8.37 10.49 42.18
CA TYR A 7 9.14 9.31 42.59
C TYR A 7 9.39 8.35 41.42
N LEU A 8 8.37 8.13 40.58
CA LEU A 8 8.46 7.31 39.37
C LEU A 8 9.45 7.92 38.36
N VAL A 9 9.33 9.21 38.07
CA VAL A 9 10.22 9.93 37.13
C VAL A 9 11.66 10.07 37.65
N LYS A 10 11.89 10.00 38.97
CA LYS A 10 13.24 10.00 39.57
C LYS A 10 14.07 8.78 39.13
N LYS A 11 13.42 7.69 38.74
CA LYS A 11 14.09 6.51 38.19
C LYS A 11 14.41 6.80 36.71
N ARG A 12 15.69 6.83 36.35
CA ARG A 12 16.17 7.12 34.98
C ARG A 12 15.50 6.22 33.92
N ILE A 13 15.21 4.96 34.26
CA ILE A 13 14.51 3.99 33.40
C ILE A 13 13.06 4.38 33.11
N CYS A 14 12.37 5.01 34.06
CA CYS A 14 10.95 5.35 33.89
C CYS A 14 10.76 6.40 32.78
N LEU A 15 11.70 7.33 32.65
CA LEU A 15 11.69 8.33 31.58
C LEU A 15 11.84 7.67 30.20
N PHE A 16 12.74 6.68 30.06
CA PHE A 16 12.86 5.88 28.84
C PHE A 16 11.57 5.11 28.51
N CYS A 17 10.93 4.48 29.50
CA CYS A 17 9.65 3.78 29.29
C CYS A 17 8.54 4.71 28.81
N ILE A 18 8.45 5.93 29.35
CA ILE A 18 7.44 6.92 28.94
C ILE A 18 7.65 7.33 27.48
N VAL A 19 8.90 7.60 27.08
CA VAL A 19 9.22 7.94 25.68
C VAL A 19 8.87 6.78 24.76
N LEU A 20 9.23 5.55 25.13
CA LEU A 20 8.94 4.37 24.33
C LEU A 20 7.43 4.13 24.18
N LEU A 21 6.67 4.34 25.26
CA LEU A 21 5.21 4.25 25.24
C LEU A 21 4.57 5.36 24.38
N ALA A 22 5.10 6.58 24.43
CA ALA A 22 4.64 7.68 23.57
C ALA A 22 4.89 7.39 22.09
N MET A 23 6.06 6.85 21.73
CA MET A 23 6.35 6.40 20.38
C MET A 23 5.39 5.30 19.92
N PHE A 24 5.06 4.35 20.81
CA PHE A 24 4.10 3.28 20.52
C PHE A 24 2.69 3.82 20.26
N LEU A 25 2.24 4.83 21.03
CA LEU A 25 0.94 5.48 20.82
C LEU A 25 0.84 6.19 19.46
N ILE A 26 1.93 6.78 18.97
CA ILE A 26 1.98 7.38 17.62
C ILE A 26 1.79 6.31 16.55
N LEU A 27 2.44 5.15 16.70
CA LEU A 27 2.27 4.02 15.79
C LEU A 27 0.85 3.47 15.82
N LEU A 28 0.23 3.36 17.00
CA LEU A 28 -1.17 2.91 17.13
C LEU A 28 -2.13 3.87 16.42
N ARG A 29 -1.95 5.19 16.55
CA ARG A 29 -2.75 6.17 15.80
C ARG A 29 -2.59 6.00 14.29
N ARG A 30 -1.35 5.82 13.83
CA ARG A 30 -1.06 5.60 12.40
C ARG A 30 -1.70 4.31 11.90
N PHE A 31 -1.60 3.23 12.68
CA PHE A 31 -2.21 1.95 12.38
C PHE A 31 -3.74 2.06 12.29
N PHE A 32 -4.37 2.74 13.25
CA PHE A 32 -5.81 2.98 13.24
C PHE A 32 -6.25 3.79 12.02
N SER A 33 -5.51 4.84 11.65
CA SER A 33 -5.77 5.61 10.42
C SER A 33 -5.69 4.75 9.16
N LEU A 34 -4.70 3.86 9.07
CA LEU A 34 -4.54 2.97 7.93
C LEU A 34 -5.65 1.91 7.87
N GLN A 35 -6.06 1.38 9.03
CA GLN A 35 -7.06 0.32 9.10
C GLN A 35 -8.51 0.81 8.98
N ILE A 36 -8.84 2.02 9.45
CA ILE A 36 -10.23 2.52 9.48
C ILE A 36 -10.48 3.58 8.42
N LEU A 37 -9.58 4.54 8.25
CA LEU A 37 -9.75 5.60 7.26
C LEU A 37 -9.46 5.09 5.84
N ASN A 38 -8.36 4.37 5.68
CA ASN A 38 -7.96 3.81 4.39
C ASN A 38 -8.29 2.31 4.26
N GLY A 39 -8.92 1.70 5.26
CA GLY A 39 -9.22 0.27 5.24
C GLY A 39 -10.12 -0.13 4.07
N ALA A 40 -11.14 0.68 3.78
CA ALA A 40 -12.02 0.47 2.63
C ALA A 40 -11.28 0.64 1.30
N TYR A 41 -10.44 1.68 1.20
CA TYR A 41 -9.64 1.95 0.01
C TYR A 41 -8.65 0.82 -0.28
N TYR A 42 -7.89 0.37 0.72
CA TYR A 42 -6.95 -0.74 0.52
C TYR A 42 -7.66 -2.06 0.25
N ARG A 43 -8.82 -2.32 0.86
CA ARG A 43 -9.60 -3.54 0.59
C ARG A 43 -10.13 -3.56 -0.85
N GLN A 44 -10.64 -2.43 -1.32
CA GLN A 44 -11.10 -2.30 -2.70
C GLN A 44 -9.95 -2.35 -3.70
N ALA A 45 -8.80 -1.72 -3.38
CA ALA A 45 -7.61 -1.78 -4.21
C ALA A 45 -7.10 -3.23 -4.34
N PHE A 46 -7.09 -4.00 -3.23
CA PHE A 46 -6.76 -5.42 -3.26
C PHE A 46 -7.77 -6.24 -4.07
N GLN A 47 -9.08 -6.01 -3.91
CA GLN A 47 -10.08 -6.69 -4.74
C GLN A 47 -9.88 -6.36 -6.23
N SER A 48 -9.65 -5.10 -6.57
CA SER A 48 -9.40 -4.68 -7.95
C SER A 48 -8.07 -5.19 -8.51
N GLN A 49 -7.06 -5.44 -7.67
CA GLN A 49 -5.79 -6.05 -8.08
C GLN A 49 -5.93 -7.56 -8.27
N VAL A 50 -6.71 -8.24 -7.42
CA VAL A 50 -7.02 -9.67 -7.56
C VAL A 50 -7.91 -9.91 -8.77
N GLU A 51 -8.86 -9.01 -9.06
CA GLU A 51 -9.70 -9.05 -10.27
C GLU A 51 -8.92 -8.63 -11.53
N ARG A 52 -7.84 -7.85 -11.41
CA ARG A 52 -6.92 -7.48 -12.50
C ARG A 52 -5.73 -8.43 -12.65
N GLU A 53 -5.94 -9.73 -12.55
CA GLU A 53 -5.14 -10.65 -13.37
C GLU A 53 -5.57 -10.52 -14.86
N GLU A 54 -5.61 -9.30 -15.38
CA GLU A 54 -5.71 -9.10 -16.81
C GLU A 54 -4.32 -9.40 -17.38
N ILE A 55 -4.22 -10.57 -17.99
CA ILE A 55 -3.07 -10.96 -18.79
C ILE A 55 -3.05 -9.97 -19.97
N TYR A 56 -2.26 -8.91 -19.85
CA TYR A 56 -1.97 -8.01 -20.98
C TYR A 56 -1.16 -8.81 -22.00
N HIS A 57 -1.87 -9.47 -22.92
CA HIS A 57 -1.25 -10.08 -24.08
C HIS A 57 -0.62 -8.95 -24.90
N GLY A 58 0.71 -8.87 -24.88
CA GLY A 58 1.43 -7.87 -25.66
C GLY A 58 0.99 -7.95 -27.13
N SER A 59 0.52 -6.83 -27.69
CA SER A 59 0.12 -6.80 -29.09
C SER A 59 1.32 -7.13 -29.97
N ARG A 60 1.18 -8.15 -30.82
CA ARG A 60 2.20 -8.45 -31.84
C ARG A 60 2.23 -7.33 -32.88
N GLY A 61 3.42 -6.99 -33.37
CA GLY A 61 3.58 -6.01 -34.45
C GLY A 61 3.03 -6.52 -35.79
N ASN A 62 2.58 -5.60 -36.64
CA ASN A 62 2.13 -5.92 -38.00
C ASN A 62 3.34 -6.22 -38.91
N ILE A 63 3.19 -7.21 -39.79
CA ILE A 63 4.23 -7.63 -40.74
C ILE A 63 3.86 -7.07 -42.12
N TYR A 64 4.80 -6.37 -42.74
CA TYR A 64 4.66 -5.78 -44.08
C TYR A 64 5.64 -6.43 -45.06
N ASP A 65 5.23 -6.58 -46.32
CA ASP A 65 6.13 -6.92 -47.42
C ASP A 65 6.99 -5.69 -47.80
N ARG A 66 8.03 -5.91 -48.62
CA ARG A 66 8.95 -4.88 -49.15
C ARG A 66 8.24 -3.74 -49.90
N ASN A 67 7.03 -3.99 -50.38
CA ASN A 67 6.18 -3.02 -51.09
C ASN A 67 5.19 -2.29 -50.15
N GLY A 68 5.28 -2.51 -48.83
CA GLY A 68 4.41 -1.87 -47.83
C GLY A 68 3.04 -2.52 -47.67
N ASN A 69 2.78 -3.65 -48.34
CA ASN A 69 1.52 -4.38 -48.18
C ASN A 69 1.51 -5.19 -46.88
N GLN A 70 0.44 -5.08 -46.09
CA GLN A 70 0.27 -5.76 -44.81
C GLN A 70 -0.01 -7.26 -45.04
N LEU A 71 0.87 -8.13 -44.54
CA LEU A 71 0.79 -9.59 -44.68
C LEU A 71 0.17 -10.26 -43.45
N ALA A 72 0.40 -9.71 -42.26
CA ALA A 72 -0.19 -10.17 -41.02
C ALA A 72 -0.40 -8.99 -40.07
N TYR A 73 -1.54 -8.95 -39.40
CA TYR A 73 -1.85 -7.95 -38.40
C TYR A 73 -2.56 -8.59 -37.23
N ASN A 74 -2.44 -7.95 -36.07
CA ASN A 74 -3.11 -8.39 -34.88
C ASN A 74 -4.47 -7.70 -34.81
N ASP A 75 -5.56 -8.46 -34.93
CA ASP A 75 -6.86 -7.98 -34.49
C ASP A 75 -6.84 -7.95 -32.96
N LEU A 76 -6.69 -6.76 -32.39
CA LEU A 76 -6.88 -6.57 -30.96
C LEU A 76 -8.34 -6.89 -30.66
N PRO A 77 -8.67 -7.94 -29.87
CA PRO A 77 -10.01 -8.08 -29.37
C PRO A 77 -10.23 -6.93 -28.39
N ILE A 78 -10.87 -5.88 -28.88
CA ILE A 78 -11.45 -4.84 -28.03
C ILE A 78 -12.59 -5.55 -27.31
N LEU A 79 -12.43 -5.78 -26.01
CA LEU A 79 -13.53 -6.16 -25.13
C LEU A 79 -14.39 -4.93 -24.86
#